data_AF-M3BBU6-F1
#
_entry.id   AF-M3BBU6-F1
#
_cell.length_a   1.000
_cell.length_b   1.000
_cell.length_c   1.000
_cell.angle_alpha   90.00
_cell.angle_beta   90.00
_cell.angle_gamma   90.00
#
_symmetry.space_group_name_H-M   'P 1'
#
loop_
_entity.id
_entity.type
_entity.pdbx_description
1 polymer ?
#
loop_
_entity_poly.entity_id
_entity_poly.type
_entity_poly.pdbx_seq_one_letter_code
_entity_poly.pdbx_strand_id
1 'polypeptide(L)'
;DRRNNVRTNFTREEESSDAQEIRRQVEFYFSDSNLPIDKFLLEETGGPENKPFPLKTIHNFKRMRHFQPFSAIVEAVKGSDFLEVNDKDEVYRKEPLDKKFTLDVHRNQELLTTKSMKNSIYAKGFGEENRTTAFDIEEFFQPYGAVSVRLRRHEDKTFKGSVFVEFSDEDSAKQFLEMEEKPKFNDKELEIMSKQAYVDMKSQAILEGKVKPKSPTRKGSYRGGRDRRGSFNSNYKRKRDYDDDDDMGGDNWRERRDKFQKSQRG
;
A
#
# COMPACT_ATOMS: atom_id res chain seq x y z
N ASP A 1 19.78 -11.71 2.18
CA ASP A 1 19.26 -10.38 2.51
C ASP A 1 17.84 -10.26 1.94
N ARG A 2 16.81 -9.99 2.77
CA ARG A 2 15.41 -9.94 2.31
C ARG A 2 15.19 -8.85 1.25
N ARG A 3 16.09 -7.86 1.16
CA ARG A 3 16.02 -6.81 0.13
C ARG A 3 16.22 -7.35 -1.30
N ASN A 4 16.94 -8.46 -1.47
CA ASN A 4 17.19 -9.06 -2.78
C ASN A 4 15.95 -9.75 -3.38
N ASN A 5 14.91 -9.98 -2.56
CA ASN A 5 13.66 -10.60 -3.01
C ASN A 5 12.71 -9.60 -3.68
N VAL A 6 13.00 -8.30 -3.61
CA VAL A 6 12.31 -7.28 -4.41
C VAL A 6 13.02 -7.17 -5.75
N ARG A 7 12.40 -7.72 -6.80
CA ARG A 7 12.99 -7.73 -8.15
C ARG A 7 12.66 -6.48 -8.97
N THR A 8 11.57 -5.79 -8.65
CA THR A 8 11.17 -4.54 -9.31
C THR A 8 12.24 -3.47 -9.11
N ASN A 9 12.64 -2.82 -10.22
CA ASN A 9 13.44 -1.61 -10.18
C ASN A 9 12.54 -0.39 -10.37
N PHE A 10 12.54 0.53 -9.41
CA PHE A 10 11.74 1.77 -9.47
C PHE A 10 12.47 2.93 -10.17
N THR A 11 13.58 2.67 -10.86
CA THR A 11 14.25 3.64 -11.72
C THR A 11 14.04 3.25 -13.16
N ARG A 12 13.47 4.15 -13.97
CA ARG A 12 13.53 4.03 -15.43
C ARG A 12 14.91 4.47 -15.91
N GLU A 13 15.41 3.80 -16.94
CA GLU A 13 16.74 4.08 -17.52
C GLU A 13 16.64 5.13 -18.64
N GLU A 14 15.47 5.26 -19.26
CA GLU A 14 15.22 6.20 -20.37
C GLU A 14 14.82 7.59 -19.86
N GLU A 15 15.48 8.61 -20.39
CA GLU A 15 15.13 10.00 -20.10
C GLU A 15 13.77 10.35 -20.68
N SER A 16 12.93 11.05 -19.90
CA SER A 16 11.62 11.53 -20.33
C SER A 16 11.44 12.98 -19.93
N SER A 17 10.64 13.73 -20.68
CA SER A 17 10.20 15.08 -20.32
C SER A 17 8.68 15.20 -20.38
N ASP A 18 7.96 14.07 -20.28
CA ASP A 18 6.51 14.05 -20.38
C ASP A 18 5.88 14.79 -19.20
N ALA A 19 5.26 15.94 -19.49
CA ALA A 19 4.69 16.81 -18.47
C ALA A 19 3.50 16.16 -17.73
N GLN A 20 2.80 15.21 -18.33
CA GLN A 20 1.70 14.51 -17.67
C GLN A 20 2.22 13.41 -16.73
N GLU A 21 3.23 12.64 -17.16
CA GLU A 21 3.88 11.64 -16.28
C GLU A 21 4.49 12.30 -15.06
N ILE A 22 5.21 13.40 -15.27
CA ILE A 22 5.81 14.19 -14.18
C ILE A 22 4.72 14.65 -13.21
N ARG A 23 3.66 15.30 -13.71
CA ARG A 23 2.56 15.80 -12.87
C ARG A 23 1.94 14.68 -12.05
N ARG A 24 1.55 13.57 -12.70
CA ARG A 24 0.98 12.40 -12.02
C ARG A 24 1.89 11.89 -10.90
N GLN A 25 3.19 11.78 -11.17
CA GLN A 25 4.13 11.24 -10.19
C GLN A 25 4.34 12.19 -8.99
N VAL A 26 4.41 13.50 -9.22
CA VAL A 26 4.55 14.50 -8.15
C VAL A 26 3.24 14.64 -7.37
N GLU A 27 2.10 14.73 -8.05
CA GLU A 27 0.77 14.77 -7.41
C GLU A 27 0.54 13.54 -6.54
N PHE A 28 0.96 12.36 -6.99
CA PHE A 28 0.89 11.14 -6.19
C PHE A 28 1.65 11.28 -4.86
N TYR A 29 2.86 11.85 -4.86
CA TYR A 29 3.64 12.03 -3.63
C TYR A 29 2.92 12.88 -2.57
N PHE A 30 2.23 13.92 -3.03
CA PHE A 30 1.46 14.83 -2.16
C PHE A 30 -0.02 14.44 -2.00
N SER A 31 -0.46 13.34 -2.61
CA SER A 31 -1.85 12.89 -2.56
C SER A 31 -2.28 12.49 -1.15
N ASP A 32 -3.59 12.47 -0.93
CA ASP A 32 -4.19 12.01 0.34
C ASP A 32 -3.91 10.53 0.64
N SER A 33 -3.58 9.74 -0.37
CA SER A 33 -3.29 8.30 -0.21
C SER A 33 -1.83 8.02 0.12
N ASN A 34 -0.91 8.97 -0.13
CA ASN A 34 0.53 8.82 0.12
C ASN A 34 1.06 9.76 1.21
N LEU A 35 0.81 11.07 1.12
CA LEU A 35 1.42 12.06 2.02
C LEU A 35 1.21 11.76 3.52
N PRO A 36 0.02 11.31 3.99
CA PRO A 36 -0.18 11.02 5.41
C PRO A 36 0.64 9.84 5.95
N ILE A 37 1.19 9.00 5.08
CA ILE A 37 1.87 7.75 5.45
C ILE A 37 3.33 7.70 4.97
N ASP A 38 3.71 8.59 4.07
CA ASP A 38 5.10 8.81 3.70
C ASP A 38 5.80 9.59 4.80
N LYS A 39 6.50 8.88 5.67
CA LYS A 39 7.21 9.46 6.81
C LYS A 39 8.11 10.64 6.42
N PHE A 40 8.84 10.52 5.32
CA PHE A 40 9.82 11.53 4.92
C PHE A 40 9.12 12.80 4.46
N LEU A 41 8.16 12.68 3.53
CA LEU A 41 7.42 13.85 3.04
C LEU A 41 6.57 14.47 4.15
N LEU A 42 5.91 13.66 4.99
CA LEU A 42 5.05 14.15 6.07
C LEU A 42 5.82 14.99 7.10
N GLU A 43 7.02 14.53 7.49
CA GLU A 43 7.89 15.25 8.42
C GLU A 43 8.36 16.59 7.84
N GLU A 44 8.78 16.60 6.57
CA GLU A 44 9.30 17.78 5.90
C GLU A 44 8.22 18.82 5.57
N THR A 45 7.03 18.39 5.13
CA THR A 45 5.91 19.30 4.84
C THR A 45 5.15 19.73 6.10
N GLY A 46 5.43 19.13 7.26
CA GLY A 46 4.68 19.39 8.49
C GLY A 46 3.21 18.96 8.43
N GLY A 47 2.85 18.04 7.54
CA GLY A 47 1.48 17.54 7.36
C GLY A 47 0.47 18.67 7.13
N PRO A 48 -0.50 18.92 8.04
CA PRO A 48 -1.47 20.01 7.89
C PRO A 48 -0.86 21.43 7.87
N GLU A 49 0.39 21.62 8.30
CA GLU A 49 1.10 22.90 8.18
C GLU A 49 1.41 23.26 6.71
N ASN A 50 1.43 22.26 5.81
CA ASN A 50 1.58 22.42 4.36
C ASN A 50 2.80 23.26 3.95
N LYS A 51 3.95 23.00 4.57
CA LYS A 51 5.22 23.67 4.26
C LYS A 51 5.66 23.35 2.82
N PRO A 52 6.20 24.33 2.07
CA PRO A 52 6.81 24.09 0.77
C PRO A 52 7.96 23.08 0.84
N PHE A 53 8.05 22.23 -0.18
CA PHE A 53 9.07 21.20 -0.30
C PHE A 53 9.89 21.37 -1.58
N PRO A 54 11.24 21.34 -1.55
CA PRO A 54 12.05 21.61 -2.73
C PRO A 54 11.87 20.58 -3.86
N LEU A 55 11.53 21.04 -5.08
CA LEU A 55 11.42 20.16 -6.26
C LEU A 55 12.75 19.47 -6.60
N LYS A 56 13.87 20.12 -6.29
CA LYS A 56 15.21 19.53 -6.43
C LYS A 56 15.38 18.26 -5.59
N THR A 57 14.76 18.20 -4.41
CA THR A 57 14.77 16.99 -3.58
C THR A 57 13.89 15.91 -4.20
N ILE A 58 12.73 16.27 -4.72
CA ILE A 58 11.83 15.34 -5.44
C ILE A 58 12.53 14.74 -6.67
N HIS A 59 13.28 15.54 -7.42
CA HIS A 59 14.02 15.06 -8.60
C HIS A 59 15.00 13.93 -8.28
N ASN A 60 15.55 13.89 -7.06
CA ASN A 60 16.44 12.82 -6.62
C ASN A 60 15.73 11.49 -6.30
N PHE A 61 14.39 11.48 -6.23
CA PHE A 61 13.63 10.26 -5.95
C PHE A 61 13.76 9.26 -7.10
N LYS A 62 13.73 7.96 -6.78
CA LYS A 62 14.03 6.89 -7.75
C LYS A 62 13.19 6.98 -9.03
N ARG A 63 11.91 7.29 -8.89
CA ARG A 63 10.95 7.40 -10.01
C ARG A 63 11.02 8.75 -10.73
N MET A 64 11.72 9.74 -10.18
CA MET A 64 11.80 11.09 -10.74
C MET A 64 13.12 11.37 -11.49
N ARG A 65 14.19 10.64 -11.16
CA ARG A 65 15.54 10.91 -11.69
C ARG A 65 15.66 10.84 -13.22
N HIS A 66 14.82 10.04 -13.85
CA HIS A 66 14.82 9.91 -15.31
C HIS A 66 14.17 11.11 -16.00
N PHE A 67 13.41 11.94 -15.28
CA PHE A 67 12.83 13.14 -15.87
C PHE A 67 13.90 14.21 -16.04
N GLN A 68 14.16 14.58 -17.29
CA GLN A 68 15.16 15.58 -17.67
C GLN A 68 14.61 16.43 -18.82
N PRO A 69 14.96 17.73 -18.86
CA PRO A 69 15.74 18.49 -17.89
C PRO A 69 14.92 18.87 -16.64
N PHE A 70 15.58 19.33 -15.57
CA PHE A 70 14.92 19.83 -14.35
C PHE A 70 13.88 20.92 -14.63
N SER A 71 14.10 21.78 -15.64
CA SER A 71 13.13 22.81 -16.02
C SER A 71 11.79 22.23 -16.47
N ALA A 72 11.78 21.08 -17.14
CA ALA A 72 10.55 20.41 -17.54
C ALA A 72 9.73 19.96 -16.31
N ILE A 73 10.39 19.62 -15.21
CA ILE A 73 9.72 19.25 -13.95
C ILE A 73 9.02 20.45 -13.35
N VAL A 74 9.72 21.58 -13.25
CA VAL A 74 9.15 22.83 -12.71
C VAL A 74 7.96 23.29 -13.55
N GLU A 75 8.10 23.30 -14.88
CA GLU A 75 7.02 23.71 -15.79
C GLU A 75 5.81 22.76 -15.71
N ALA A 76 6.05 21.45 -15.67
CA ALA A 76 4.98 20.48 -15.54
C ALA A 76 4.19 20.68 -14.23
N VAL A 77 4.86 20.81 -13.09
CA VAL A 77 4.20 20.95 -11.78
C VAL A 77 3.47 22.29 -11.67
N LYS A 78 3.97 23.37 -12.28
CA LYS A 78 3.26 24.67 -12.38
C LYS A 78 1.90 24.56 -13.08
N GLY A 79 1.75 23.60 -14.00
CA GLY A 79 0.48 23.30 -14.67
C GLY A 79 -0.43 22.31 -13.92
N SER A 80 -0.18 22.05 -12.63
CA SER A 80 -1.02 21.18 -11.80
C SER A 80 -2.23 21.95 -11.26
N ASP A 81 -3.40 21.29 -11.24
CA ASP A 81 -4.58 21.80 -10.55
C ASP A 81 -4.54 21.56 -9.04
N PHE A 82 -3.71 20.63 -8.57
CA PHE A 82 -3.61 20.19 -7.18
C PHE A 82 -2.43 20.84 -6.42
N LEU A 83 -1.34 21.14 -7.13
CA LEU A 83 -0.09 21.66 -6.55
C LEU A 83 0.21 23.08 -7.01
N GLU A 84 0.96 23.81 -6.19
CA GLU A 84 1.48 25.13 -6.51
C GLU A 84 3.00 25.16 -6.28
N VAL A 85 3.70 25.92 -7.11
CA VAL A 85 5.17 26.07 -7.06
C VAL A 85 5.50 27.53 -6.82
N ASN A 86 6.33 27.82 -5.81
CA ASN A 86 6.79 29.17 -5.52
C ASN A 86 7.99 29.60 -6.38
N ASP A 87 8.44 30.85 -6.20
CA ASP A 87 9.58 31.41 -6.94
C ASP A 87 10.94 30.73 -6.64
N LYS A 88 11.00 29.86 -5.63
CA LYS A 88 12.20 29.11 -5.24
C LYS A 88 12.20 27.67 -5.76
N ASP A 89 11.29 27.34 -6.67
CA ASP A 89 11.06 25.97 -7.16
C ASP A 89 10.72 24.98 -6.03
N GLU A 90 9.98 25.44 -5.01
CA GLU A 90 9.42 24.59 -3.95
C GLU A 90 7.93 24.38 -4.21
N VAL A 91 7.46 23.14 -3.99
CA VAL A 91 6.09 22.72 -4.25
C VAL A 91 5.32 22.50 -2.94
N TYR A 92 4.05 22.88 -2.92
CA TYR A 92 3.11 22.59 -1.84
C TYR A 92 1.72 22.33 -2.41
N ARG A 93 0.82 21.80 -1.59
CA ARG A 93 -0.57 21.54 -2.01
C ARG A 93 -1.35 22.86 -2.00
N LYS A 94 -2.19 23.10 -3.01
CA LYS A 94 -3.13 24.24 -2.98
C LYS A 94 -4.10 24.12 -1.81
N GLU A 95 -4.58 22.90 -1.57
CA GLU A 95 -5.38 22.55 -0.39
C GLU A 95 -4.52 21.75 0.60
N PRO A 96 -4.24 22.32 1.79
CA PRO A 96 -3.51 21.62 2.85
C PRO A 96 -4.13 20.26 3.18
N LEU A 97 -3.29 19.38 3.73
CA LEU A 97 -3.76 18.11 4.23
C LEU A 97 -4.78 18.31 5.36
N ASP A 98 -5.88 17.53 5.34
CA ASP A 98 -6.94 17.61 6.34
C ASP A 98 -6.40 17.46 7.76
N LYS A 99 -6.88 18.32 8.68
CA LYS A 99 -6.48 18.37 10.10
C LYS A 99 -6.73 17.07 10.87
N LYS A 100 -7.51 16.13 10.33
CA LYS A 100 -7.65 14.78 10.89
C LYS A 100 -6.34 13.99 10.85
N PHE A 101 -5.45 14.30 9.91
CA PHE A 101 -4.13 13.69 9.80
C PHE A 101 -3.14 14.40 10.73
N THR A 102 -2.27 13.62 11.37
CA THR A 102 -1.22 14.12 12.25
C THR A 102 0.16 13.80 11.68
N LEU A 103 1.24 14.09 12.41
CA LEU A 103 2.58 13.62 12.04
C LEU A 103 2.81 12.13 12.40
N ASP A 104 1.83 11.47 13.02
CA ASP A 104 1.90 10.05 13.34
C ASP A 104 1.38 9.20 12.17
N VAL A 105 2.33 8.66 11.40
CA VAL A 105 2.09 7.77 10.26
C VAL A 105 1.22 6.56 10.64
N HIS A 106 1.39 5.98 11.82
CA HIS A 106 0.62 4.80 12.22
C HIS A 106 -0.86 5.14 12.41
N ARG A 107 -1.13 6.27 13.06
CA ARG A 107 -2.49 6.78 13.23
C ARG A 107 -3.13 7.11 11.89
N ASN A 108 -2.38 7.78 11.01
CA ASN A 108 -2.86 8.13 9.67
C ASN A 108 -3.17 6.89 8.83
N GLN A 109 -2.33 5.85 8.92
CA GLN A 109 -2.55 4.58 8.24
C GLN A 109 -3.87 3.91 8.69
N GLU A 110 -4.21 3.96 9.97
CA GLU A 110 -5.50 3.42 10.45
C GLU A 110 -6.69 4.19 9.86
N LEU A 111 -6.60 5.52 9.79
CA LEU A 111 -7.64 6.37 9.18
C LEU A 111 -7.81 6.05 7.69
N LEU A 112 -6.72 5.93 6.95
CA LEU A 112 -6.75 5.61 5.52
C LEU A 112 -7.24 4.20 5.24
N THR A 113 -6.97 3.24 6.13
CA THR A 113 -7.38 1.83 5.92
C THR A 113 -8.89 1.73 5.69
N THR A 114 -9.70 2.46 6.44
CA THR A 114 -11.17 2.41 6.30
C THR A 114 -11.63 2.93 4.94
N LYS A 115 -11.04 4.03 4.45
CA LYS A 115 -11.33 4.60 3.12
C LYS A 115 -10.85 3.65 2.01
N SER A 116 -9.61 3.19 2.13
CA SER A 116 -8.98 2.26 1.17
C SER A 116 -9.78 0.96 1.04
N MET A 117 -10.39 0.44 2.11
CA MET A 117 -11.19 -0.80 2.02
C MET A 117 -12.34 -0.71 1.02
N LYS A 118 -12.98 0.46 0.89
CA LYS A 118 -14.12 0.68 0.00
C LYS A 118 -13.69 1.07 -1.42
N ASN A 119 -12.64 1.88 -1.51
CA ASN A 119 -12.18 2.44 -2.78
C ASN A 119 -11.13 1.56 -3.47
N SER A 120 -10.82 0.38 -2.92
CA SER A 120 -9.80 -0.50 -3.48
C SER A 120 -10.35 -1.85 -3.89
N ILE A 121 -9.72 -2.41 -4.91
CA ILE A 121 -9.93 -3.78 -5.37
C ILE A 121 -8.71 -4.63 -5.08
N TYR A 122 -8.92 -5.94 -5.10
CA TYR A 122 -7.90 -6.96 -5.15
C TYR A 122 -7.83 -7.52 -6.57
N ALA A 123 -6.62 -7.69 -7.09
CA ALA A 123 -6.38 -8.37 -8.35
C ALA A 123 -5.22 -9.38 -8.21
N LYS A 124 -5.38 -10.59 -8.74
CA LYS A 124 -4.35 -11.64 -8.77
C LYS A 124 -4.24 -12.24 -10.16
N GLY A 125 -3.01 -12.62 -10.54
CA GLY A 125 -2.73 -13.22 -11.84
C GLY A 125 -1.49 -12.65 -12.55
N PHE A 126 -0.72 -11.78 -11.88
CA PHE A 126 0.43 -11.08 -12.47
C PHE A 126 1.69 -11.94 -12.62
N GLY A 127 1.68 -13.18 -12.14
CA GLY A 127 2.83 -14.08 -12.23
C GLY A 127 3.99 -13.69 -11.30
N GLU A 128 5.21 -14.02 -11.73
CA GLU A 128 6.43 -13.71 -10.99
C GLU A 128 6.89 -12.26 -11.19
N GLU A 129 7.57 -11.71 -10.19
CA GLU A 129 8.15 -10.37 -10.27
C GLU A 129 9.41 -10.36 -11.16
N ASN A 130 9.46 -9.37 -12.04
CA ASN A 130 10.60 -8.97 -12.86
C ASN A 130 10.97 -7.50 -12.56
N ARG A 131 11.87 -6.91 -13.35
CA ARG A 131 12.35 -5.52 -13.12
C ARG A 131 11.27 -4.46 -13.37
N THR A 132 10.34 -4.71 -14.28
CA THR A 132 9.33 -3.73 -14.75
C THR A 132 7.95 -3.94 -14.12
N THR A 133 7.74 -5.03 -13.38
CA THR A 133 6.43 -5.47 -12.88
C THR A 133 5.59 -4.37 -12.24
N ALA A 134 6.16 -3.50 -11.41
CA ALA A 134 5.37 -2.42 -10.83
C ALA A 134 4.89 -1.41 -11.88
N PHE A 135 5.73 -1.03 -12.84
CA PHE A 135 5.35 -0.13 -13.93
C PHE A 135 4.32 -0.78 -14.84
N ASP A 136 4.55 -2.04 -15.25
CA ASP A 136 3.63 -2.76 -16.14
C ASP A 136 2.22 -2.85 -15.54
N ILE A 137 2.12 -3.09 -14.22
CA ILE A 137 0.84 -3.17 -13.52
C ILE A 137 0.22 -1.78 -13.31
N GLU A 138 1.01 -0.76 -12.99
CA GLU A 138 0.53 0.62 -12.86
C GLU A 138 -0.03 1.14 -14.19
N GLU A 139 0.70 0.96 -15.28
CA GLU A 139 0.29 1.32 -16.65
C GLU A 139 -0.95 0.53 -17.10
N PHE A 140 -1.06 -0.75 -16.71
CA PHE A 140 -2.25 -1.55 -16.99
C PHE A 140 -3.52 -1.00 -16.31
N PHE A 141 -3.42 -0.54 -15.06
CA PHE A 141 -4.58 -0.01 -14.34
C PHE A 141 -4.84 1.49 -14.59
N GLN A 142 -3.88 2.21 -15.17
CA GLN A 142 -3.97 3.65 -15.41
C GLN A 142 -5.17 4.06 -16.27
N PRO A 143 -5.50 3.41 -17.41
CA PRO A 143 -6.67 3.76 -18.23
C PRO A 143 -8.01 3.62 -17.50
N TYR A 144 -8.03 2.85 -16.40
CA TYR A 144 -9.22 2.61 -15.59
C TYR A 144 -9.36 3.57 -14.41
N GLY A 145 -8.45 4.55 -14.27
CA GLY A 145 -8.52 5.56 -13.22
C GLY A 145 -7.92 5.11 -11.87
N ALA A 146 -7.01 4.14 -11.88
CA ALA A 146 -6.28 3.79 -10.67
C ALA A 146 -5.39 4.94 -10.19
N VAL A 147 -5.49 5.23 -8.89
CA VAL A 147 -4.71 6.28 -8.20
C VAL A 147 -3.44 5.70 -7.55
N SER A 148 -3.53 4.46 -7.05
CA SER A 148 -2.39 3.79 -6.43
C SER A 148 -2.44 2.28 -6.64
N VAL A 149 -1.28 1.68 -6.90
CA VAL A 149 -1.12 0.23 -6.95
C VAL A 149 -0.13 -0.20 -5.86
N ARG A 150 -0.55 -1.15 -5.03
CA ARG A 150 0.29 -1.74 -3.98
C ARG A 150 0.51 -3.22 -4.23
N LEU A 151 1.75 -3.57 -4.59
CA LEU A 151 2.17 -4.97 -4.75
C LEU A 151 2.16 -5.68 -3.40
N ARG A 152 1.42 -6.80 -3.32
CA ARG A 152 1.37 -7.60 -2.10
C ARG A 152 2.62 -8.48 -2.01
N ARG A 153 3.24 -8.50 -0.85
CA ARG A 153 4.49 -9.24 -0.60
C ARG A 153 4.35 -10.16 0.60
N HIS A 154 5.13 -11.24 0.61
CA HIS A 154 5.33 -12.09 1.78
C HIS A 154 6.29 -11.41 2.79
N GLU A 155 6.41 -11.95 4.00
CA GLU A 155 7.38 -11.52 5.03
C GLU A 155 8.85 -11.46 4.56
N ASP A 156 9.21 -12.33 3.61
CA ASP A 156 10.53 -12.35 2.99
C ASP A 156 10.68 -11.33 1.85
N LYS A 157 9.65 -10.52 1.58
CA LYS A 157 9.51 -9.52 0.51
C LYS A 157 9.30 -10.06 -0.90
N THR A 158 9.13 -11.36 -1.09
CA THR A 158 8.76 -11.93 -2.39
C THR A 158 7.35 -11.47 -2.80
N PHE A 159 7.16 -11.19 -4.09
CA PHE A 159 5.88 -10.77 -4.64
C PHE A 159 4.86 -11.93 -4.67
N LYS A 160 3.63 -11.66 -4.24
CA LYS A 160 2.54 -12.64 -4.16
C LYS A 160 1.80 -12.87 -5.49
N GLY A 161 2.22 -12.23 -6.59
CA GLY A 161 1.45 -12.24 -7.84
C GLY A 161 0.09 -11.55 -7.75
N SER A 162 -0.13 -10.74 -6.72
CA SER A 162 -1.38 -10.02 -6.45
C SER A 162 -1.13 -8.60 -5.96
N VAL A 163 -2.07 -7.70 -6.23
CA VAL A 163 -1.99 -6.28 -5.91
C VAL A 163 -3.28 -5.79 -5.27
N PHE A 164 -3.19 -4.70 -4.51
CA PHE A 164 -4.33 -3.85 -4.21
C PHE A 164 -4.27 -2.61 -5.09
N VAL A 165 -5.37 -2.30 -5.76
CA VAL A 165 -5.50 -1.11 -6.60
C VAL A 165 -6.51 -0.19 -5.94
N GLU A 166 -6.11 1.05 -5.68
CA GLU A 166 -6.94 2.10 -5.07
C GLU A 166 -7.39 3.08 -6.15
N PHE A 167 -8.69 3.37 -6.17
CA PHE A 167 -9.33 4.37 -7.00
C PHE A 167 -9.63 5.63 -6.18
N SER A 168 -10.00 6.73 -6.86
CA SER A 168 -10.37 8.00 -6.22
C SER A 168 -11.51 7.84 -5.20
N ASP A 169 -12.52 7.06 -5.58
CA ASP A 169 -13.78 6.90 -4.86
C ASP A 169 -14.35 5.48 -5.00
N GLU A 170 -15.39 5.20 -4.22
CA GLU A 170 -16.05 3.90 -4.18
C GLU A 170 -16.77 3.58 -5.50
N ASP A 171 -17.30 4.60 -6.20
CA ASP A 171 -18.07 4.41 -7.42
C ASP A 171 -17.16 4.05 -8.60
N SER A 172 -15.98 4.68 -8.70
CA SER A 172 -14.94 4.32 -9.66
C SER A 172 -14.47 2.87 -9.49
N ALA A 173 -14.28 2.43 -8.24
CA ALA A 173 -13.94 1.04 -7.94
C ALA A 173 -15.07 0.07 -8.34
N LYS A 174 -16.34 0.43 -8.10
CA LYS A 174 -17.50 -0.36 -8.50
C LYS A 174 -17.63 -0.45 -10.02
N GLN A 175 -17.49 0.66 -10.74
CA GLN A 175 -17.52 0.69 -12.19
C GLN A 175 -16.51 -0.30 -12.78
N PHE A 176 -15.28 -0.33 -12.26
CA PHE A 176 -14.28 -1.31 -12.67
C PHE A 176 -14.73 -2.75 -12.37
N LEU A 177 -15.31 -3.00 -11.19
CA LEU A 177 -15.84 -4.31 -10.80
C LEU A 177 -17.09 -4.74 -11.57
N GLU A 178 -17.83 -3.82 -12.18
CA GLU A 178 -19.06 -4.08 -12.93
C GLU A 178 -18.84 -4.17 -14.45
N MET A 179 -17.65 -3.82 -14.96
CA MET A 179 -17.31 -4.02 -16.38
C MET A 179 -17.60 -5.46 -16.84
N GLU A 180 -18.33 -5.60 -17.94
CA GLU A 180 -18.76 -6.89 -18.51
C GLU A 180 -17.55 -7.75 -18.93
N GLU A 181 -16.55 -7.14 -19.55
CA GLU A 181 -15.30 -7.79 -19.91
C GLU A 181 -14.18 -7.27 -19.01
N LYS A 182 -13.66 -8.17 -18.15
CA LYS A 182 -12.50 -7.84 -17.31
C LYS A 182 -11.22 -7.80 -18.16
N PRO A 183 -10.36 -6.80 -17.93
CA PRO A 183 -9.14 -6.69 -18.69
C PRO A 183 -8.20 -7.86 -18.37
N LYS A 184 -7.57 -8.39 -19.41
CA LYS A 184 -6.57 -9.45 -19.31
C LYS A 184 -5.18 -8.84 -19.25
N PHE A 185 -4.34 -9.37 -18.39
CA PHE A 185 -2.95 -8.95 -18.29
C PHE A 185 -2.07 -9.97 -19.02
N ASN A 186 -1.42 -9.57 -20.11
CA ASN A 186 -0.63 -10.48 -20.97
C ASN A 186 -1.43 -11.72 -21.40
N ASP A 187 -2.65 -11.50 -21.92
CA ASP A 187 -3.63 -12.54 -22.32
C ASP A 187 -4.12 -13.46 -21.21
N LYS A 188 -3.73 -13.23 -19.95
CA LYS A 188 -4.18 -13.99 -18.79
C LYS A 188 -5.33 -13.31 -18.08
N GLU A 189 -6.31 -14.11 -17.70
CA GLU A 189 -7.42 -13.67 -16.86
C GLU A 189 -6.94 -13.36 -15.44
N LEU A 190 -7.48 -12.29 -14.88
CA LEU A 190 -7.19 -11.86 -13.51
C LEU A 190 -8.35 -12.25 -12.60
N GLU A 191 -8.02 -12.78 -11.43
CA GLU A 191 -8.97 -12.92 -10.33
C GLU A 191 -9.15 -11.55 -9.67
N ILE A 192 -10.30 -10.92 -9.90
CA ILE A 192 -10.61 -9.56 -9.44
C ILE A 192 -11.81 -9.60 -8.50
N MET A 193 -11.70 -8.93 -7.35
CA MET A 193 -12.81 -8.73 -6.42
C MET A 193 -12.62 -7.43 -5.63
N SER A 194 -13.64 -6.95 -4.93
CA SER A 194 -13.46 -5.82 -4.01
C SER A 194 -12.50 -6.20 -2.88
N LYS A 195 -11.74 -5.23 -2.38
CA LYS A 195 -10.83 -5.48 -1.24
C LYS A 195 -11.58 -5.97 -0.01
N GLN A 196 -12.80 -5.47 0.20
CA GLN A 196 -13.71 -5.95 1.26
C GLN A 196 -14.07 -7.43 1.08
N ALA A 197 -14.50 -7.84 -0.12
CA ALA A 197 -14.83 -9.24 -0.39
C ALA A 197 -13.62 -10.17 -0.19
N TYR A 198 -12.42 -9.75 -0.61
CA TYR A 198 -11.18 -10.48 -0.36
C TYR A 198 -10.93 -10.67 1.14
N VAL A 199 -11.05 -9.61 1.93
CA VAL A 199 -10.85 -9.65 3.39
C VAL A 199 -11.88 -10.55 4.06
N ASP A 200 -13.15 -10.47 3.67
CA ASP A 200 -14.23 -11.29 4.23
C ASP A 200 -14.02 -12.77 3.90
N MET A 201 -13.70 -13.10 2.65
CA MET A 201 -13.36 -14.46 2.22
C MET A 201 -12.18 -15.02 3.03
N LYS A 202 -11.12 -14.22 3.22
CA LYS A 202 -9.96 -14.62 4.03
C LYS A 202 -10.33 -14.82 5.50
N SER A 203 -11.14 -13.94 6.07
CA SER A 203 -11.58 -14.04 7.46
C SER A 203 -12.36 -15.35 7.70
N GLN A 204 -13.22 -15.74 6.76
CA GLN A 204 -13.95 -17.00 6.79
C GLN A 204 -13.02 -18.20 6.65
N ALA A 205 -12.05 -18.16 5.73
CA ALA A 205 -11.08 -19.24 5.57
C ALA A 205 -10.19 -19.45 6.83
N ILE A 206 -9.90 -18.38 7.58
CA ILE A 206 -9.23 -18.46 8.89
C ILE A 206 -10.15 -19.08 9.93
N LEU A 207 -11.43 -18.68 9.97
CA LEU A 207 -12.42 -19.22 10.90
C LEU A 207 -12.65 -20.72 10.67
N GLU A 208 -12.63 -21.15 9.40
CA GLU A 208 -12.68 -22.56 8.98
C GLU A 208 -11.36 -23.31 9.21
N GLY A 209 -10.29 -22.63 9.62
CA GLY A 209 -8.98 -23.23 9.90
C GLY A 209 -8.21 -23.70 8.66
N LYS A 210 -8.62 -23.26 7.46
CA LYS A 210 -7.90 -23.50 6.19
C LYS A 210 -6.67 -22.58 6.07
N VAL A 211 -6.72 -21.43 6.73
CA VAL A 211 -5.69 -20.39 6.67
C VAL A 211 -5.16 -20.11 8.08
N LYS A 212 -3.84 -19.97 8.24
CA LYS A 212 -3.23 -19.70 9.55
C LYS A 212 -3.33 -18.21 9.86
N PRO A 213 -3.94 -17.79 10.98
CA PRO A 213 -3.88 -16.40 11.37
C PRO A 213 -2.43 -16.01 11.72
N LYS A 214 -2.03 -14.79 11.34
CA LYS A 214 -0.76 -14.21 11.79
C LYS A 214 -0.72 -14.25 13.32
N SER A 215 0.24 -15.00 13.86
CA SER A 215 0.49 -14.97 15.30
C SER A 215 0.88 -13.55 15.66
N PRO A 216 0.24 -12.89 16.66
CA PRO A 216 0.69 -11.57 17.07
C PRO A 216 2.15 -11.73 17.51
N THR A 217 3.06 -11.12 16.75
CA THR A 217 4.47 -11.06 17.09
C THR A 217 4.56 -10.47 18.49
N ARG A 218 4.80 -11.31 19.50
CA ARG A 218 5.24 -10.85 20.81
C ARG A 218 6.64 -10.30 20.61
N LYS A 219 6.74 -9.07 20.11
CA LYS A 219 7.99 -8.32 20.10
C LYS A 219 8.33 -8.12 21.56
N GLY A 220 9.30 -8.90 22.03
CA GLY A 220 9.66 -9.02 23.43
C GLY A 220 10.01 -7.66 24.01
N SER A 221 9.14 -7.14 24.87
CA SER A 221 9.51 -6.17 25.88
C SER A 221 10.26 -6.92 26.97
N TYR A 222 11.55 -7.16 26.75
CA TYR A 222 12.49 -7.38 27.85
C TYR A 222 12.79 -6.01 28.48
N ARG A 223 11.87 -5.51 29.31
CA ARG A 223 12.20 -4.58 30.41
C ARG A 223 11.30 -4.91 31.59
N GLY A 224 11.95 -5.25 32.70
CA GLY A 224 11.35 -5.81 33.89
C GLY A 224 10.34 -4.89 34.57
N GLY A 225 9.52 -5.49 35.43
CA GLY A 225 8.57 -4.78 36.26
C GLY A 225 7.56 -5.71 36.90
N ARG A 226 7.82 -6.02 38.17
CA ARG A 226 6.99 -6.76 39.13
C ARG A 226 5.55 -6.23 39.21
N ASP A 227 4.63 -7.15 39.49
CA ASP A 227 3.33 -6.96 40.16
C ASP A 227 2.25 -6.10 39.49
N ARG A 228 1.14 -6.73 39.07
CA ARG A 228 -0.12 -6.78 39.84
C ARG A 228 -1.24 -7.48 39.08
N ARG A 229 -1.96 -8.33 39.83
CA ARG A 229 -3.28 -8.91 39.52
C ARG A 229 -4.26 -7.83 39.06
N GLY A 230 -5.08 -8.14 38.05
CA GLY A 230 -6.30 -7.38 37.83
C GLY A 230 -6.96 -7.57 36.47
N SER A 231 -8.11 -8.23 36.49
CA SER A 231 -9.27 -7.96 35.63
C SER A 231 -9.14 -8.22 34.12
N PHE A 232 -9.54 -9.44 33.73
CA PHE A 232 -9.85 -9.77 32.34
C PHE A 232 -11.24 -9.21 32.00
N ASN A 233 -11.31 -7.92 31.70
CA ASN A 233 -12.41 -7.37 30.93
C ASN A 233 -11.83 -6.40 29.90
N SER A 234 -11.71 -6.84 28.66
CA SER A 234 -11.34 -5.95 27.57
C SER A 234 -11.98 -6.43 26.28
N ASN A 235 -13.19 -5.92 26.11
CA ASN A 235 -13.95 -5.83 24.88
C ASN A 235 -13.26 -4.85 23.91
N TYR A 236 -12.03 -5.16 23.49
CA TYR A 236 -11.31 -4.41 22.47
C TYR A 236 -11.27 -5.24 21.19
N LYS A 237 -12.13 -4.83 20.25
CA LYS A 237 -12.02 -5.13 18.82
C LYS A 237 -10.59 -4.83 18.38
N ARG A 238 -9.71 -5.84 18.39
CA ARG A 238 -8.42 -5.79 17.71
C ARG A 238 -8.71 -5.77 16.22
N LYS A 239 -8.78 -4.56 15.65
CA LYS A 239 -8.56 -4.38 14.20
C LYS A 239 -7.20 -4.98 13.90
N ARG A 240 -7.20 -6.15 13.26
CA ARG A 240 -5.99 -6.75 12.72
C ARG A 240 -5.53 -5.83 11.59
N ASP A 241 -4.28 -5.37 11.65
CA ASP A 241 -3.60 -4.92 10.44
C ASP A 241 -3.68 -6.08 9.45
N TYR A 242 -4.46 -5.91 8.38
CA TYR A 242 -4.67 -6.89 7.31
C TYR A 242 -3.46 -6.98 6.38
N ASP A 243 -2.25 -6.85 6.93
CA ASP A 243 -1.01 -7.27 6.27
C ASP A 243 -0.85 -8.78 6.49
N ASP A 244 -1.66 -9.50 5.71
CA ASP A 244 -1.76 -10.95 5.55
C ASP A 244 -0.42 -11.59 5.19
N ASP A 245 0.01 -12.58 5.96
CA ASP A 245 0.99 -13.60 5.57
C ASP A 245 0.26 -14.93 5.39
N ASP A 246 0.27 -15.45 4.16
CA ASP A 246 0.08 -16.87 3.88
C ASP A 246 1.00 -17.21 2.71
N ASP A 247 1.91 -18.16 2.96
CA ASP A 247 2.11 -19.42 2.21
C ASP A 247 3.58 -19.83 2.32
N MET A 248 3.86 -20.79 3.20
CA MET A 248 4.95 -21.75 3.04
C MET A 248 4.57 -23.04 3.76
N GLY A 249 4.79 -24.15 3.06
CA GLY A 249 4.34 -25.49 3.39
C GLY A 249 5.00 -26.11 4.63
N GLY A 250 4.44 -27.27 5.00
CA GLY A 250 5.07 -28.24 5.90
C GLY A 250 5.13 -27.80 7.36
N ASP A 251 4.05 -28.07 8.12
CA ASP A 251 4.18 -28.83 9.37
C ASP A 251 2.82 -29.02 10.03
N ASN A 252 2.55 -30.29 10.31
CA ASN A 252 1.31 -30.89 10.81
C ASN A 252 0.85 -30.32 12.17
N TRP A 253 0.18 -29.18 12.15
CA TRP A 253 -0.49 -28.65 13.36
C TRP A 253 -1.70 -29.52 13.77
N ARG A 254 -2.31 -30.23 12.80
CA ARG A 254 -3.37 -31.22 13.05
C ARG A 254 -2.88 -32.34 13.98
N GLU A 255 -1.66 -32.85 13.79
CA GLU A 255 -1.07 -33.84 14.69
C GLU A 255 -0.81 -33.29 16.10
N ARG A 256 -0.50 -32.00 16.25
CA ARG A 256 -0.32 -31.38 17.58
C ARG A 256 -1.64 -31.17 18.31
N ARG A 257 -2.71 -30.76 17.62
CA ARG A 257 -4.05 -30.61 18.21
C ARG A 257 -4.63 -31.96 18.62
N ASP A 258 -4.48 -32.98 17.80
CA ASP A 258 -4.97 -34.32 18.11
C ASP A 258 -4.16 -34.97 19.23
N LYS A 259 -2.85 -34.71 19.32
CA LYS A 259 -2.03 -35.14 20.48
C LYS A 259 -2.45 -34.46 21.78
N PHE A 260 -2.81 -33.17 21.75
CA PHE A 260 -3.26 -32.43 22.93
C PHE A 260 -4.66 -32.86 23.41
N GLN A 261 -5.57 -33.18 22.50
CA GLN A 261 -6.89 -33.72 22.86
C GLN A 261 -6.82 -35.17 23.36
N LYS A 262 -5.87 -35.98 22.85
CA LYS A 262 -5.63 -37.33 23.37
C LYS A 262 -4.94 -37.33 24.74
N SER A 263 -4.11 -36.34 25.07
CA SER A 263 -3.44 -36.26 26.37
C SER A 263 -4.32 -35.74 27.52
N GLN A 264 -5.57 -35.30 27.25
CA GLN A 264 -6.54 -34.91 28.28
C GLN A 264 -7.64 -35.96 28.52
N ARG A 265 -7.60 -37.09 27.81
CA ARG A 265 -8.54 -38.22 27.97
C ARG A 265 -7.85 -39.51 28.43
N GLY A 266 -6.62 -39.43 28.94
CA GLY A 266 -5.88 -40.52 29.57
C GLY A 266 -5.70 -40.26 31.05
#